data_AF-A0A846G4W4-F1
#
_entry.id   AF-A0A846G4W4-F1
#
_cell.length_a   1.000
_cell.length_b   1.000
_cell.length_c   1.000
_cell.angle_alpha   90.00
_cell.angle_beta   90.00
_cell.angle_gamma   90.00
#
_symmetry.space_group_name_H-M   'P 1'
#
loop_
_entity.id
_entity.type
_entity.pdbx_description
1 polymer ?
#
loop_
_entity_poly.entity_id
_entity_poly.type
_entity_poly.pdbx_seq_one_letter_code
_entity_poly.pdbx_strand_id
1 'polypeptide(L)'
;MSLSTIITIAIALAFIYLAASFFTYAIQEKIVLFFKLKAHNLKDTIYRLLGEEAKQEESYTEKFYRKYLQSFGRLLGEEAKQEEAKQEEPYTEKFYRKYLQSFGRSLSSNQKKAPKSGGIEKISAKQFVTDLIELVATELNYKNRNFYNEYGLEKIVEDINSSDCHFSDKMKRDLSAIAQRAINKFQDKGEQLQYLEQELESWFNRAIEYAQENYLRKSKYISIVLSVIVVLMFNIDTVNIINKLSKSEITSTISNRVTEAVVSNSQLNSCSEVNNDTEVQTCISSILDVVDGIDNLPIGWNLS
;
A
#
# COMPACT_ATOMS: atom_id res chain seq x y z
N MET A 1 -19.77 -36.82 1.04
CA MET A 1 -19.82 -35.49 1.71
C MET A 1 -21.09 -34.79 1.29
N SER A 2 -21.85 -34.21 2.23
CA SER A 2 -23.04 -33.42 1.89
C SER A 2 -22.65 -32.08 1.27
N LEU A 3 -23.50 -31.52 0.41
CA LEU A 3 -23.27 -30.18 -0.17
C LEU A 3 -23.09 -29.11 0.92
N SER A 4 -23.85 -29.21 2.02
CA SER A 4 -23.73 -28.29 3.16
C SER A 4 -22.34 -28.35 3.79
N THR A 5 -21.80 -29.55 4.03
CA THR A 5 -20.45 -29.74 4.60
C THR A 5 -19.36 -29.19 3.69
N ILE A 6 -19.49 -29.38 2.37
CA ILE A 6 -18.54 -28.83 1.41
C ILE A 6 -18.53 -27.30 1.47
N ILE A 7 -19.71 -26.67 1.57
CA ILE A 7 -19.84 -25.22 1.67
C ILE A 7 -19.24 -24.70 2.98
N THR A 8 -19.50 -25.35 4.12
CA THR A 8 -18.90 -24.96 5.42
C THR A 8 -17.38 -25.02 5.39
N ILE A 9 -16.81 -26.13 4.89
CA ILE A 9 -15.35 -26.29 4.76
C ILE A 9 -14.78 -25.22 3.83
N ALA A 10 -15.45 -24.93 2.71
CA ALA A 10 -15.00 -23.90 1.77
C ALA A 10 -14.99 -22.50 2.41
N ILE A 11 -16.03 -22.16 3.17
CA ILE A 11 -16.09 -20.88 3.91
C ILE A 11 -14.99 -20.81 4.97
N ALA A 12 -14.80 -21.88 5.76
CA ALA A 12 -13.75 -21.94 6.78
C ALA A 12 -12.36 -21.78 6.16
N LEU A 13 -12.07 -22.46 5.04
CA LEU A 13 -10.83 -22.30 4.29
C LEU A 13 -10.64 -20.86 3.81
N ALA A 14 -11.68 -20.23 3.26
CA ALA A 14 -11.60 -18.84 2.80
C ALA A 14 -11.21 -17.89 3.93
N PHE A 15 -11.79 -18.04 5.13
CA PHE A 15 -11.42 -17.24 6.29
C PHE A 15 -9.98 -17.50 6.76
N ILE A 16 -9.54 -18.76 6.77
CA ILE A 16 -8.15 -19.12 7.14
C ILE A 16 -7.15 -18.45 6.18
N TYR A 17 -7.37 -18.54 4.87
CA TYR A 17 -6.48 -17.93 3.88
C TYR A 17 -6.54 -16.40 3.89
N LEU A 18 -7.70 -15.80 4.16
CA LEU A 18 -7.83 -14.36 4.34
C LEU A 18 -7.02 -13.90 5.56
N ALA A 19 -7.16 -14.57 6.70
CA ALA A 19 -6.40 -14.27 7.91
C ALA A 19 -4.89 -14.42 7.68
N ALA A 20 -4.45 -15.48 7.00
CA ALA A 20 -3.06 -15.68 6.61
C ALA A 20 -2.56 -14.57 5.68
N SER A 21 -3.37 -14.15 4.70
CA SER A 21 -3.03 -13.05 3.79
C SER A 21 -2.87 -11.73 4.56
N PHE A 22 -3.80 -11.42 5.46
CA PHE A 22 -3.70 -10.23 6.33
C PHE A 22 -2.45 -10.27 7.20
N PHE A 23 -2.11 -11.42 7.76
CA PHE A 23 -0.91 -11.61 8.57
C PHE A 23 0.37 -11.38 7.75
N THR A 24 0.46 -11.94 6.54
CA THR A 24 1.61 -11.71 5.64
C THR A 24 1.74 -10.24 5.26
N TYR A 25 0.62 -9.56 4.97
CA TYR A 25 0.60 -8.13 4.67
C TYR A 25 1.11 -7.29 5.86
N ALA A 26 0.63 -7.58 7.08
CA ALA A 26 1.04 -6.87 8.28
C ALA A 26 2.55 -7.03 8.55
N ILE A 27 3.10 -8.23 8.39
CA ILE A 27 4.55 -8.47 8.53
C ILE A 27 5.32 -7.73 7.44
N GLN A 28 4.88 -7.83 6.19
CA GLN A 28 5.52 -7.16 5.05
C GLN A 28 5.61 -5.66 5.29
N GLU A 29 4.54 -5.05 5.81
CA GLU A 29 4.53 -3.62 6.15
C GLU A 29 5.57 -3.28 7.24
N LYS A 30 5.67 -4.08 8.30
CA LYS A 30 6.69 -3.87 9.34
C LYS A 30 8.11 -4.03 8.80
N ILE A 31 8.35 -5.00 7.91
CA ILE A 31 9.66 -5.15 7.24
C ILE A 31 9.98 -3.91 6.41
N VAL A 32 9.03 -3.43 5.60
CA VAL A 32 9.20 -2.22 4.76
C VAL A 32 9.50 -0.99 5.61
N LEU A 33 8.82 -0.84 6.75
CA LEU A 33 9.03 0.26 7.70
C LEU A 33 10.38 0.16 8.40
N PHE A 34 10.73 -1.03 8.90
CA PHE A 34 11.99 -1.28 9.60
C PHE A 34 13.20 -0.94 8.73
N PHE A 35 13.19 -1.37 7.47
CA PHE A 35 14.25 -1.07 6.50
C PHE A 35 14.06 0.27 5.77
N LYS A 36 13.02 1.04 6.09
CA LYS A 36 12.69 2.33 5.46
C LYS A 36 12.71 2.28 3.92
N LEU A 37 12.26 1.18 3.33
CA LEU A 37 12.47 0.89 1.91
C LEU A 37 11.83 1.93 0.98
N LYS A 38 10.66 2.47 1.36
CA LYS A 38 10.00 3.56 0.62
C LYS A 38 10.85 4.84 0.62
N ALA A 39 11.41 5.21 1.76
CA ALA A 39 12.21 6.43 1.91
C ALA A 39 13.54 6.33 1.13
N HIS A 40 14.22 5.18 1.20
CA HIS A 40 15.43 4.94 0.40
C HIS A 40 15.14 4.96 -1.09
N ASN A 41 14.06 4.32 -1.54
CA ASN A 41 13.70 4.34 -2.94
C ASN A 41 13.37 5.75 -3.46
N LEU A 42 12.70 6.56 -2.64
CA LEU A 42 12.44 7.96 -2.94
C LEU A 42 13.73 8.79 -2.96
N LYS A 43 14.66 8.53 -2.02
CA LYS A 43 16.01 9.10 -2.02
C LYS A 43 16.69 8.85 -3.36
N ASP A 44 16.84 7.57 -3.71
CA ASP A 44 17.54 7.14 -4.93
C ASP A 44 16.92 7.79 -6.17
N THR A 45 15.60 7.95 -6.20
CA THR A 45 14.90 8.59 -7.31
C THR A 45 15.23 10.07 -7.39
N ILE A 46 15.17 10.81 -6.28
CA ILE A 46 15.49 12.25 -6.27
C ILE A 46 16.96 12.47 -6.64
N TYR A 47 17.88 11.64 -6.14
CA TYR A 47 19.29 11.69 -6.52
C TYR A 47 19.49 11.45 -8.02
N ARG A 48 18.83 10.44 -8.60
CA ARG A 48 18.87 10.18 -10.05
C ARG A 48 18.20 11.28 -10.87
N LEU A 49 17.14 11.88 -10.34
CA LEU A 49 16.42 12.98 -10.97
C LEU A 49 17.33 14.20 -11.08
N LEU A 50 17.94 14.59 -9.97
CA LEU A 50 18.89 15.70 -9.85
C LEU A 50 20.28 15.36 -10.40
N GLY A 51 20.52 14.10 -10.79
CA GLY A 51 21.72 13.67 -11.51
C GLY A 51 22.99 13.60 -10.68
N GLU A 52 22.85 13.44 -9.37
CA GLU A 52 23.98 13.21 -8.50
C GLU A 52 24.22 11.71 -8.30
N GLU A 53 25.47 11.29 -8.44
CA GLU A 53 25.87 9.97 -8.01
C GLU A 53 25.88 9.93 -6.48
N ALA A 54 25.32 8.87 -5.88
CA ALA A 54 25.10 8.69 -4.45
C ALA A 54 26.40 8.63 -3.58
N LYS A 55 27.54 9.08 -4.11
CA LYS A 55 28.88 8.98 -3.53
C LYS A 55 29.44 10.29 -2.96
N GLN A 56 28.75 11.44 -3.09
CA GLN A 56 29.25 12.70 -2.53
C GLN A 56 28.69 12.96 -1.12
N GLU A 57 29.59 13.02 -0.13
CA GLU A 57 29.31 13.02 1.32
C GLU A 57 28.60 14.28 1.85
N GLU A 58 28.57 15.40 1.12
CA GLU A 58 27.84 16.62 1.52
C GLU A 58 27.13 17.28 0.33
N SER A 59 26.33 16.50 -0.39
CA SER A 59 25.68 17.04 -1.57
C SER A 59 24.51 17.97 -1.28
N TYR A 60 24.27 18.98 -2.12
CA TYR A 60 23.11 19.89 -2.04
C TYR A 60 21.79 19.15 -2.23
N THR A 61 21.80 18.01 -2.94
CA THR A 61 20.65 17.08 -2.92
C THR A 61 20.36 16.61 -1.51
N GLU A 62 21.33 16.45 -0.60
CA GLU A 62 21.05 16.10 0.79
C GLU A 62 20.37 17.26 1.55
N LYS A 63 20.67 18.52 1.23
CA LYS A 63 19.95 19.70 1.79
C LYS A 63 18.51 19.77 1.25
N PHE A 64 18.34 19.61 -0.07
CA PHE A 64 17.03 19.56 -0.70
C PHE A 64 16.21 18.37 -0.20
N TYR A 65 16.84 17.19 -0.14
CA TYR A 65 16.26 15.95 0.34
C TYR A 65 15.93 16.01 1.84
N ARG A 66 16.71 16.70 2.67
CA ARG A 66 16.38 16.93 4.10
C ARG A 66 15.18 17.86 4.27
N LYS A 67 15.10 18.96 3.49
CA LYS A 67 13.91 19.83 3.44
C LYS A 67 12.68 19.03 2.98
N TYR A 68 12.86 18.15 2.00
CA TYR A 68 11.82 17.27 1.46
C TYR A 68 11.41 16.15 2.46
N LEU A 69 12.36 15.58 3.20
CA LEU A 69 12.13 14.50 4.17
C LEU A 69 11.55 14.97 5.51
N GLN A 70 11.78 16.20 5.97
CA GLN A 70 11.12 16.69 7.20
C GLN A 70 9.60 16.71 7.06
N SER A 71 9.09 16.98 5.86
CA SER A 71 7.67 16.84 5.51
C SER A 71 7.25 15.37 5.40
N PHE A 72 8.11 14.51 4.84
CA PHE A 72 7.83 13.09 4.59
C PHE A 72 7.96 12.17 5.81
N GLY A 73 8.86 12.48 6.74
CA GLY A 73 9.14 11.70 7.95
C GLY A 73 8.01 11.79 8.97
N ARG A 74 7.25 12.89 8.95
CA ARG A 74 6.02 13.06 9.73
C ARG A 74 4.91 12.11 9.24
N LEU A 75 4.86 11.86 7.92
CA LEU A 75 3.87 10.99 7.26
C LEU A 75 4.14 9.48 7.42
N LEU A 76 5.36 9.07 7.75
CA LEU A 76 5.68 7.67 8.07
C LEU A 76 5.48 7.32 9.55
N GLY A 77 5.12 8.31 10.39
CA GLY A 77 4.86 8.15 11.83
C GLY A 77 3.41 8.45 12.27
N GLU A 78 2.59 9.07 11.44
CA GLU A 78 1.22 9.47 11.80
C GLU A 78 0.16 8.42 11.42
N GLU A 79 0.25 7.25 12.05
CA GLU A 79 -0.96 6.58 12.59
C GLU A 79 -0.93 6.51 14.13
N ALA A 80 0.08 7.12 14.77
CA ALA A 80 0.11 7.28 16.21
C ALA A 80 -0.27 8.73 16.58
N LYS A 81 -1.53 8.88 17.02
CA LYS A 81 -2.14 10.05 17.69
C LYS A 81 -2.47 11.24 16.80
N GLN A 82 -3.71 11.22 16.30
CA GLN A 82 -4.50 12.46 16.22
C GLN A 82 -4.76 12.95 17.64
N GLU A 83 -3.90 13.83 18.15
CA GLU A 83 -4.29 14.81 19.17
C GLU A 83 -3.18 15.86 19.30
N GLU A 84 -3.59 17.12 19.14
CA GLU A 84 -2.89 18.35 19.49
C GLU A 84 -1.70 18.82 18.60
N ALA A 85 -2.01 19.72 17.68
CA ALA A 85 -1.16 20.88 17.41
C ALA A 85 -2.00 22.07 16.96
N LYS A 86 -2.45 22.86 17.96
CA LYS A 86 -2.85 24.26 17.78
C LYS A 86 -1.62 25.09 17.42
N GLN A 87 -1.84 26.04 16.52
CA GLN A 87 -1.13 27.32 16.35
C GLN A 87 0.40 27.30 16.25
N GLU A 88 0.89 27.55 15.03
CA GLU A 88 1.97 28.51 14.75
C GLU A 88 1.87 28.92 13.25
N GLU A 89 1.44 30.15 12.96
CA GLU A 89 1.73 30.81 11.68
C GLU A 89 3.17 31.36 11.75
N PRO A 90 3.98 31.26 10.67
CA PRO A 90 4.33 32.51 9.97
C PRO A 90 4.64 32.41 8.45
N TYR A 91 4.42 33.55 7.78
CA TYR A 91 5.05 34.05 6.55
C TYR A 91 4.84 33.26 5.22
N THR A 92 3.86 33.68 4.42
CA THR A 92 3.94 33.89 2.92
C THR A 92 2.60 34.24 2.24
N GLU A 93 1.56 34.71 2.93
CA GLU A 93 0.22 34.74 2.32
C GLU A 93 -0.02 35.87 1.27
N LYS A 94 0.73 36.98 1.34
CA LYS A 94 0.37 38.21 0.59
C LYS A 94 0.73 38.20 -0.90
N PHE A 95 1.80 37.49 -1.29
CA PHE A 95 2.15 37.26 -2.70
C PHE A 95 1.40 36.05 -3.28
N TYR A 96 1.21 35.02 -2.46
CA TYR A 96 0.57 33.75 -2.80
C TYR A 96 -0.88 33.94 -3.29
N ARG A 97 -1.66 34.80 -2.61
CA ARG A 97 -3.01 35.17 -3.06
C ARG A 97 -3.01 35.88 -4.42
N LYS A 98 -2.04 36.74 -4.69
CA LYS A 98 -2.00 37.54 -5.94
C LYS A 98 -1.58 36.68 -7.13
N TYR A 99 -0.62 35.77 -6.94
CA TYR A 99 -0.18 34.79 -7.95
C TYR A 99 -1.27 33.74 -8.25
N LEU A 100 -1.95 33.23 -7.22
CA LEU A 100 -3.07 32.28 -7.41
C LEU A 100 -4.33 32.93 -7.98
N GLN A 101 -4.60 34.21 -7.70
CA GLN A 101 -5.75 34.92 -8.28
C GLN A 101 -5.58 35.23 -9.78
N SER A 102 -4.35 35.45 -10.26
CA SER A 102 -4.07 35.53 -11.70
C SER A 102 -4.10 34.16 -12.38
N PHE A 103 -3.64 33.12 -11.68
CA PHE A 103 -3.61 31.74 -12.19
C PHE A 103 -4.98 31.04 -12.20
N GLY A 104 -5.87 31.39 -11.25
CA GLY A 104 -7.20 30.78 -11.09
C GLY A 104 -8.21 31.10 -12.19
N ARG A 105 -7.89 31.97 -13.15
CA ARG A 105 -8.80 32.34 -14.25
C ARG A 105 -8.72 31.41 -15.47
N SER A 106 -7.71 30.53 -15.57
CA SER A 106 -7.53 29.68 -16.78
C SER A 106 -7.79 28.18 -16.58
N LEU A 107 -8.32 27.73 -15.44
CA LEU A 107 -8.53 26.30 -15.17
C LEU A 107 -10.01 25.96 -14.95
N SER A 108 -10.78 26.06 -16.02
CA SER A 108 -12.04 25.32 -16.18
C SER A 108 -12.10 24.73 -17.59
N SER A 109 -11.40 23.62 -17.82
CA SER A 109 -11.94 22.48 -18.57
C SER A 109 -10.93 21.31 -18.55
N ASN A 110 -11.47 20.11 -18.34
CA ASN A 110 -10.83 18.81 -18.59
C ASN A 110 -9.71 18.32 -17.65
N GLN A 111 -10.02 18.22 -16.35
CA GLN A 111 -9.46 17.12 -15.54
C GLN A 111 -10.14 15.80 -15.95
N LYS A 112 -9.56 15.07 -16.91
CA LYS A 112 -9.84 13.64 -17.04
C LYS A 112 -9.14 12.91 -15.90
N LYS A 113 -9.95 12.26 -15.06
CA LYS A 113 -9.58 11.54 -13.83
C LYS A 113 -8.36 10.64 -14.02
N ALA A 114 -7.29 10.90 -13.28
CA ALA A 114 -6.20 9.94 -13.07
C ALA A 114 -6.69 8.78 -12.17
N PRO A 115 -6.26 7.53 -12.42
CA PRO A 115 -6.68 6.38 -11.64
C PRO A 115 -6.11 6.44 -10.22
N LYS A 116 -6.90 5.98 -9.24
CA LYS A 116 -6.52 5.86 -7.84
C LYS A 116 -5.40 4.82 -7.70
N SER A 117 -4.18 5.26 -7.46
CA SER A 117 -3.05 4.39 -7.09
C SER A 117 -2.73 4.62 -5.62
N GLY A 118 -2.99 3.61 -4.79
CA GLY A 118 -2.69 3.60 -3.36
C GLY A 118 -1.19 3.46 -3.09
N GLY A 119 -0.41 4.49 -3.46
CA GLY A 119 1.03 4.58 -3.24
C GLY A 119 1.47 6.04 -3.16
N ILE A 120 2.33 6.34 -2.18
CA ILE A 120 3.03 7.63 -2.02
C ILE A 120 2.12 8.85 -2.34
N GLU A 121 1.02 9.02 -1.60
CA GLU A 121 0.23 10.25 -1.57
C GLU A 121 0.74 11.11 -0.38
N LYS A 122 1.03 12.41 -0.44
CA LYS A 122 0.84 13.47 -1.44
C LYS A 122 1.97 14.50 -1.26
N ILE A 123 2.92 14.58 -2.18
CA ILE A 123 3.58 15.85 -2.47
C ILE A 123 3.04 16.29 -3.82
N SER A 124 2.38 17.45 -3.86
CA SER A 124 1.90 17.97 -5.12
C SER A 124 3.11 18.32 -5.99
N ALA A 125 3.06 17.94 -7.26
CA ALA A 125 4.09 18.34 -8.23
C ALA A 125 4.33 19.86 -8.18
N LYS A 126 3.26 20.62 -7.96
CA LYS A 126 3.28 22.07 -7.72
C LYS A 126 4.20 22.51 -6.58
N GLN A 127 4.16 21.82 -5.44
CA GLN A 127 5.02 22.15 -4.30
C GLN A 127 6.49 21.88 -4.65
N PHE A 128 6.77 20.75 -5.30
CA PHE A 128 8.11 20.44 -5.80
C PHE A 128 8.64 21.51 -6.76
N VAL A 129 7.83 21.93 -7.73
CA VAL A 129 8.21 22.99 -8.69
C VAL A 129 8.51 24.29 -7.97
N THR A 130 7.71 24.64 -6.96
CA THR A 130 7.93 25.84 -6.15
C THR A 130 9.27 25.79 -5.42
N ASP A 131 9.55 24.67 -4.73
CA ASP A 131 10.80 24.47 -4.00
C ASP A 131 12.01 24.43 -4.94
N LEU A 132 11.84 23.87 -6.14
CA LEU A 132 12.87 23.81 -7.16
C LEU A 132 13.19 25.20 -7.72
N ILE A 133 12.18 26.02 -8.01
CA ILE A 133 12.37 27.40 -8.47
C ILE A 133 13.06 28.23 -7.38
N GLU A 134 12.70 28.04 -6.11
CA GLU A 134 13.38 28.69 -4.97
C GLU A 134 14.85 28.28 -4.88
N LEU A 135 15.15 26.99 -5.08
CA LEU A 135 16.51 26.46 -5.09
C LEU A 135 17.33 27.08 -6.23
N VAL A 136 16.79 27.11 -7.45
CA VAL A 136 17.43 27.73 -8.62
C VAL A 136 17.70 29.21 -8.38
N ALA A 137 16.73 29.94 -7.82
CA ALA A 137 16.92 31.37 -7.52
C ALA A 137 18.04 31.61 -6.51
N THR A 138 18.15 30.72 -5.51
CA THR A 138 19.17 30.78 -4.47
C THR A 138 20.56 30.49 -5.04
N GLU A 139 20.70 29.45 -5.86
CA GLU A 139 21.99 29.07 -6.48
C GLU A 139 22.49 30.12 -7.47
N LEU A 140 21.57 30.77 -8.21
CA LEU A 140 21.91 31.84 -9.16
C LEU A 140 22.03 33.22 -8.49
N ASN A 141 21.92 33.29 -7.16
CA ASN A 141 22.04 34.52 -6.37
C ASN A 141 21.09 35.65 -6.82
N TYR A 142 19.87 35.32 -7.26
CA TYR A 142 18.88 36.32 -7.60
C TYR A 142 18.31 36.97 -6.34
N LYS A 143 18.37 38.31 -6.28
CA LYS A 143 17.89 39.10 -5.13
C LYS A 143 16.36 39.06 -4.96
N ASN A 144 15.62 38.70 -6.00
CA ASN A 144 14.16 38.78 -6.04
C ASN A 144 13.54 37.42 -6.39
N ARG A 145 12.55 36.99 -5.61
CA ARG A 145 11.78 35.76 -5.86
C ARG A 145 10.90 35.81 -7.12
N ASN A 146 10.75 36.99 -7.71
CA ASN A 146 10.06 37.24 -8.98
C ASN A 146 11.03 37.36 -10.17
N PHE A 147 12.25 36.83 -10.04
CA PHE A 147 13.35 36.92 -11.01
C PHE A 147 12.93 36.55 -12.44
N TYR A 148 11.97 35.64 -12.61
CA TYR A 148 11.42 35.29 -13.92
C TYR A 148 10.87 36.50 -14.68
N ASN A 149 10.05 37.32 -14.02
CA ASN A 149 9.42 38.48 -14.66
C ASN A 149 10.46 39.57 -14.99
N GLU A 150 11.55 39.60 -14.23
CA GLU A 150 12.63 40.58 -14.38
C GLU A 150 13.62 40.20 -15.50
N TYR A 151 13.99 38.92 -15.60
CA TYR A 151 15.07 38.44 -16.48
C TYR A 151 14.58 37.66 -17.70
N GLY A 152 13.40 37.05 -17.66
CA GLY A 152 12.91 36.12 -18.71
C GLY A 152 13.60 34.75 -18.65
N LEU A 153 13.02 33.75 -19.34
CA LEU A 153 13.58 32.40 -19.35
C LEU A 153 14.92 32.31 -20.06
N GLU A 154 15.11 33.11 -21.10
CA GLU A 154 16.30 33.07 -21.94
C GLU A 154 17.55 33.37 -21.10
N LYS A 155 17.48 34.43 -20.29
CA LYS A 155 18.57 34.79 -19.38
C LYS A 155 18.74 33.77 -18.25
N ILE A 156 17.66 33.19 -17.73
CA ILE A 156 17.76 32.14 -16.71
C ILE A 156 18.49 30.91 -17.26
N VAL A 157 18.21 30.50 -18.50
CA VAL A 157 18.90 29.38 -19.17
C VAL A 157 20.38 29.71 -19.38
N GLU A 158 20.68 30.93 -19.82
CA GLU A 158 22.06 31.41 -19.94
C GLU A 158 22.78 31.37 -18.58
N ASP A 159 22.16 31.88 -17.52
CA ASP A 159 22.71 31.90 -16.17
C ASP A 159 22.89 30.48 -15.61
N ILE A 160 21.96 29.54 -15.86
CA ILE A 160 22.12 28.12 -15.47
C ILE A 160 23.35 27.49 -16.14
N ASN A 161 23.58 27.79 -17.41
CA ASN A 161 24.67 27.18 -18.19
C ASN A 161 26.03 27.87 -17.98
N SER A 162 26.04 29.16 -17.66
CA SER A 162 27.25 29.98 -17.52
C SER A 162 27.72 30.12 -16.07
N SER A 163 26.81 30.04 -15.10
CA SER A 163 27.16 30.20 -13.69
C SER A 163 27.88 28.96 -13.19
N ASP A 164 28.83 29.20 -12.27
CA ASP A 164 29.42 28.18 -11.40
C ASP A 164 28.39 27.74 -10.34
N CYS A 165 27.22 27.29 -10.79
CA CYS A 165 26.20 26.73 -9.93
C CYS A 165 26.52 25.26 -9.65
N HIS A 166 26.28 24.83 -8.41
CA HIS A 166 26.61 23.48 -7.91
C HIS A 166 25.68 22.38 -8.45
N PHE A 167 24.82 22.69 -9.42
CA PHE A 167 23.97 21.70 -10.06
C PHE A 167 24.80 20.70 -10.86
N SER A 168 24.41 19.42 -10.80
CA SER A 168 25.00 18.40 -11.66
C SER A 168 24.82 18.76 -13.13
N ASP A 169 25.71 18.28 -14.00
CA ASP A 169 25.59 18.53 -15.44
C ASP A 169 24.25 18.01 -16.00
N LYS A 170 23.73 16.91 -15.45
CA LYS A 170 22.41 16.39 -15.83
C LYS A 170 21.31 17.37 -15.44
N MET A 171 21.36 17.93 -14.23
CA MET A 171 20.36 18.89 -13.78
C MET A 171 20.38 20.17 -14.62
N LYS A 172 21.58 20.71 -14.92
CA LYS A 172 21.72 21.86 -15.83
C LYS A 172 21.10 21.54 -17.20
N ARG A 173 21.44 20.39 -17.78
CA ARG A 173 20.88 19.95 -19.08
C ARG A 173 19.35 19.79 -19.04
N ASP A 174 18.81 19.12 -18.02
CA ASP A 174 17.38 18.85 -17.90
C ASP A 174 16.58 20.15 -17.72
N LEU A 175 17.02 21.04 -16.81
CA LEU A 175 16.39 22.34 -16.60
C LEU A 175 16.46 23.21 -17.86
N SER A 176 17.64 23.34 -18.46
CA SER A 176 17.83 24.12 -19.70
C SER A 176 16.97 23.57 -20.84
N ALA A 177 16.85 22.25 -20.98
CA ALA A 177 15.99 21.64 -22.00
C ALA A 177 14.49 21.85 -21.73
N ILE A 178 14.06 21.84 -20.47
CA ILE A 178 12.67 22.14 -20.10
C ILE A 178 12.35 23.62 -20.38
N ALA A 179 13.22 24.53 -19.96
CA ALA A 179 13.06 25.96 -20.19
C ALA A 179 13.13 26.34 -21.68
N GLN A 180 14.04 25.75 -22.44
CA GLN A 180 14.13 25.99 -23.88
C GLN A 180 12.88 25.53 -24.63
N ARG A 181 12.25 24.43 -24.20
CA ARG A 181 10.96 24.00 -24.77
C ARG A 181 9.86 25.01 -24.52
N ALA A 182 9.86 25.70 -23.38
CA ALA A 182 8.92 26.78 -23.11
C ALA A 182 9.18 28.01 -23.97
N ILE A 183 10.43 28.47 -24.03
CA ILE A 183 10.88 29.60 -24.86
C ILE A 183 10.48 29.39 -26.33
N ASN A 184 10.76 28.19 -26.87
CA ASN A 184 10.51 27.90 -28.28
C ASN A 184 9.02 27.77 -28.61
N LYS A 185 8.17 27.48 -27.61
CA LYS A 185 6.75 27.21 -27.81
C LYS A 185 5.88 28.45 -27.70
N PHE A 186 6.25 29.41 -26.85
CA PHE A 186 5.47 30.60 -26.58
C PHE A 186 6.31 31.87 -26.68
N GLN A 187 5.76 32.91 -27.31
CA GLN A 187 6.40 34.23 -27.37
C GLN A 187 6.11 35.09 -26.13
N ASP A 188 4.94 34.91 -25.51
CA ASP A 188 4.57 35.64 -24.31
C ASP A 188 5.26 35.07 -23.06
N LYS A 189 5.83 35.96 -22.23
CA LYS A 189 6.57 35.55 -21.02
C LYS A 189 5.67 34.84 -20.00
N GLY A 190 4.40 35.23 -19.89
CA GLY A 190 3.46 34.60 -18.97
C GLY A 190 3.09 33.18 -19.40
N GLU A 191 2.85 32.97 -20.69
CA GLU A 191 2.59 31.65 -21.26
C GLU A 191 3.80 30.71 -21.16
N GLN A 192 5.01 31.25 -21.38
CA GLN A 192 6.26 30.52 -21.16
C GLN A 192 6.37 30.01 -19.71
N LEU A 193 6.04 30.83 -18.70
CA LEU A 193 6.12 30.44 -17.29
C LEU A 193 5.14 29.32 -16.98
N GLN A 194 3.89 29.47 -17.44
CA GLN A 194 2.85 28.48 -17.21
C GLN A 194 3.23 27.13 -17.83
N TYR A 195 3.82 27.14 -19.03
CA TYR A 195 4.27 25.92 -19.68
C TYR A 195 5.51 25.31 -19.01
N LEU A 196 6.46 26.13 -18.55
CA LEU A 196 7.61 25.69 -17.76
C LEU A 196 7.16 24.94 -16.51
N GLU A 197 6.24 25.54 -15.74
CA GLU A 197 5.71 24.92 -14.52
C GLU A 197 5.06 23.56 -14.83
N GLN A 198 4.22 23.50 -15.87
CA GLN A 198 3.59 22.24 -16.29
C GLN A 198 4.60 21.17 -16.70
N GLU A 199 5.65 21.54 -17.44
CA GLU A 199 6.70 20.60 -17.84
C GLU A 199 7.54 20.12 -16.65
N LEU A 200 7.85 21.00 -15.68
CA LEU A 200 8.55 20.63 -14.45
C LEU A 200 7.68 19.71 -13.58
N GLU A 201 6.38 19.99 -13.47
CA GLU A 201 5.43 19.12 -12.78
C GLU A 201 5.36 17.74 -13.44
N SER A 202 5.27 17.71 -14.77
CA SER A 202 5.24 16.48 -15.55
C SER A 202 6.55 15.69 -15.42
N TRP A 203 7.69 16.38 -15.42
CA TRP A 203 9.02 15.79 -15.21
C TRP A 203 9.14 15.14 -13.83
N PHE A 204 8.69 15.82 -12.78
CA PHE A 204 8.63 15.26 -11.44
C PHE A 204 7.68 14.06 -11.35
N ASN A 205 6.47 14.17 -11.91
CA ASN A 205 5.50 13.07 -11.88
C ASN A 205 6.04 11.80 -12.53
N ARG A 206 6.74 11.92 -13.68
CA ARG A 206 7.43 10.78 -14.32
C ARG A 206 8.48 10.16 -13.40
N ALA A 207 9.25 10.97 -12.68
CA ALA A 207 10.26 10.48 -11.75
C ALA A 207 9.63 9.73 -10.57
N ILE A 208 8.55 10.26 -9.99
CA ILE A 208 7.81 9.60 -8.90
C ILE A 208 7.12 8.33 -9.38
N GLU A 209 6.53 8.31 -10.57
CA GLU A 209 5.94 7.11 -11.17
C GLU A 209 6.99 6.00 -11.31
N TYR A 210 8.17 6.34 -11.83
CA TYR A 210 9.32 5.41 -11.87
C TYR A 210 9.72 4.92 -10.47
N ALA A 211 9.75 5.81 -9.47
CA ALA A 211 10.04 5.44 -8.10
C ALA A 211 9.03 4.43 -7.57
N GLN A 212 7.73 4.72 -7.74
CA GLN A 212 6.64 3.85 -7.29
C GLN A 212 6.73 2.49 -7.97
N GLU A 213 7.00 2.45 -9.27
CA GLU A 213 7.14 1.19 -10.00
C GLU A 213 8.32 0.35 -9.48
N ASN A 214 9.49 0.97 -9.31
CA ASN A 214 10.67 0.29 -8.77
C ASN A 214 10.43 -0.26 -7.35
N TYR A 215 9.75 0.51 -6.50
CA TYR A 215 9.34 0.06 -5.18
C TYR A 215 8.35 -1.12 -5.25
N LEU A 216 7.33 -1.05 -6.10
CA LEU A 216 6.34 -2.11 -6.26
C LEU A 216 6.98 -3.41 -6.74
N ARG A 217 7.97 -3.34 -7.65
CA ARG A 217 8.75 -4.52 -8.08
C ARG A 217 9.48 -5.14 -6.88
N LYS A 218 10.19 -4.36 -6.07
CA LYS A 218 10.89 -4.85 -4.87
C LYS A 218 9.93 -5.43 -3.83
N SER A 219 8.80 -4.76 -3.59
CA SER A 219 7.77 -5.19 -2.64
C SER A 219 7.15 -6.53 -3.03
N LYS A 220 6.94 -6.78 -4.33
CA LYS A 220 6.47 -8.09 -4.84
C LYS A 220 7.43 -9.22 -4.50
N TYR A 221 8.75 -9.02 -4.70
CA TYR A 221 9.75 -10.02 -4.33
C TYR A 221 9.76 -10.30 -2.82
N ILE A 222 9.69 -9.25 -2.00
CA ILE A 222 9.60 -9.40 -0.54
C ILE A 222 8.35 -10.20 -0.16
N SER A 223 7.21 -9.92 -0.79
CA SER A 223 5.95 -10.63 -0.54
C SER A 223 6.04 -12.13 -0.87
N ILE A 224 6.64 -12.47 -2.01
CA ILE A 224 6.82 -13.87 -2.44
C ILE A 224 7.72 -14.61 -1.45
N VAL A 225 8.90 -14.05 -1.12
CA VAL A 225 9.84 -14.66 -0.18
C VAL A 225 9.19 -14.82 1.20
N LEU A 226 8.48 -13.79 1.68
CA LEU A 226 7.78 -13.84 2.96
C LEU A 226 6.68 -14.91 2.97
N SER A 227 5.92 -15.04 1.89
CA SER A 227 4.86 -16.06 1.77
C SER A 227 5.44 -17.47 1.84
N VAL A 228 6.57 -17.72 1.15
CA VAL A 228 7.28 -19.01 1.22
C VAL A 228 7.75 -19.29 2.64
N ILE A 229 8.36 -18.30 3.30
CA ILE A 229 8.81 -18.44 4.70
C ILE A 229 7.63 -18.78 5.61
N VAL A 230 6.50 -18.08 5.48
CA VAL A 230 5.30 -18.31 6.30
C VAL A 230 4.73 -19.72 6.08
N VAL A 231 4.59 -20.17 4.83
CA VAL A 231 4.08 -21.52 4.54
C VAL A 231 4.97 -22.60 5.14
N LEU A 232 6.30 -22.45 5.05
CA LEU A 232 7.26 -23.38 5.64
C LEU A 232 7.24 -23.34 7.17
N MET A 233 7.22 -22.15 7.77
CA MET A 233 7.22 -21.96 9.22
C MET A 233 5.98 -22.54 9.89
N PHE A 234 4.81 -22.34 9.29
CA PHE A 234 3.53 -22.83 9.82
C PHE A 234 3.18 -24.24 9.34
N ASN A 235 4.02 -24.85 8.49
CA ASN A 235 3.74 -26.14 7.83
C ASN A 235 2.30 -26.18 7.28
N ILE A 236 1.92 -25.14 6.53
CA ILE A 236 0.56 -24.96 6.02
C ILE A 236 0.37 -25.95 4.87
N ASP A 237 -0.38 -27.01 5.15
CA ASP A 237 -0.80 -28.02 4.17
C ASP A 237 -2.31 -28.01 4.03
N THR A 238 -2.79 -27.60 2.85
CA THR A 238 -4.22 -27.57 2.50
C THR A 238 -4.90 -28.92 2.69
N VAL A 239 -4.25 -30.03 2.32
CA VAL A 239 -4.82 -31.37 2.43
C VAL A 239 -4.99 -31.73 3.90
N ASN A 240 -3.99 -31.44 4.72
CA ASN A 240 -4.06 -31.64 6.18
C ASN A 240 -5.16 -30.77 6.82
N ILE A 241 -5.29 -29.50 6.41
CA ILE A 241 -6.32 -28.58 6.92
C ILE A 241 -7.72 -29.10 6.56
N ILE A 242 -7.94 -29.53 5.31
CA ILE A 242 -9.21 -30.12 4.87
C ILE A 242 -9.50 -31.40 5.66
N ASN A 243 -8.50 -32.28 5.84
CA ASN A 243 -8.68 -33.51 6.60
C ASN A 243 -9.07 -33.25 8.06
N LYS A 244 -8.53 -32.19 8.68
CA LYS A 244 -8.90 -31.78 10.04
C LYS A 244 -10.32 -31.18 10.10
N LEU A 245 -10.62 -30.22 9.22
CA LEU A 245 -11.92 -29.54 9.16
C LEU A 245 -13.05 -30.53 8.86
N SER A 246 -12.86 -31.40 7.87
CA SER A 246 -13.85 -32.42 7.48
C SER A 246 -14.13 -33.40 8.60
N LYS A 247 -13.10 -33.92 9.28
CA LYS A 247 -13.30 -34.82 10.42
C LYS A 247 -14.06 -34.11 11.55
N SER A 248 -13.68 -32.89 11.93
CA SER A 248 -14.35 -32.18 13.03
C SER A 248 -15.83 -31.87 12.75
N GLU A 249 -16.18 -31.47 11.53
CA GLU A 249 -17.57 -31.13 11.17
C GLU A 249 -18.45 -32.39 11.07
N ILE A 250 -17.90 -33.47 10.51
CA ILE A 250 -18.59 -34.76 10.43
C ILE A 250 -18.79 -35.34 11.84
N THR A 251 -17.78 -35.29 12.72
CA THR A 251 -17.88 -35.84 14.08
C THR A 251 -18.89 -35.10 14.94
N SER A 252 -18.97 -33.77 14.89
CA SER A 252 -19.96 -33.02 15.69
C SER A 252 -21.39 -33.24 15.20
N THR A 253 -21.60 -33.33 13.88
CA THR A 253 -22.91 -33.62 13.29
C THR A 253 -23.40 -35.03 13.66
N ILE A 254 -22.51 -36.02 13.59
CA ILE A 254 -22.83 -37.41 13.98
C ILE A 254 -23.10 -37.50 15.47
N SER A 255 -22.23 -36.92 16.32
CA SER A 255 -22.42 -36.96 17.76
C SER A 255 -23.76 -36.36 18.17
N ASN A 256 -24.13 -35.19 17.62
CA ASN A 256 -25.40 -34.54 17.96
C ASN A 256 -26.61 -35.37 17.51
N ARG A 257 -26.56 -35.99 16.31
CA ARG A 257 -27.66 -36.83 15.81
C ARG A 257 -27.79 -38.15 16.57
N VAL A 258 -26.67 -38.78 16.92
CA VAL A 258 -26.67 -40.00 17.74
C VAL A 258 -27.18 -39.67 19.14
N THR A 259 -26.71 -38.58 19.76
CA THR A 259 -27.23 -38.15 21.06
C THR A 259 -28.73 -37.81 20.99
N GLU A 260 -29.20 -37.14 19.94
CA GLU A 260 -30.63 -36.85 19.76
C GLU A 260 -31.47 -38.13 19.57
N ALA A 261 -31.00 -39.08 18.76
CA ALA A 261 -31.68 -40.36 18.56
C ALA A 261 -31.72 -41.21 19.85
N VAL A 262 -30.63 -41.19 20.64
CA VAL A 262 -30.56 -41.92 21.91
C VAL A 262 -31.40 -41.26 22.99
N VAL A 263 -31.39 -39.92 23.10
CA VAL A 263 -32.15 -39.18 24.14
C VAL A 263 -33.66 -39.16 23.84
N SER A 264 -34.05 -39.14 22.56
CA SER A 264 -35.47 -39.15 22.17
C SER A 264 -36.13 -40.52 22.32
N ASN A 265 -35.34 -41.60 22.42
CA ASN A 265 -35.86 -42.93 22.65
C ASN A 265 -35.92 -43.23 24.16
N SER A 266 -37.12 -43.16 24.73
CA SER A 266 -37.37 -43.36 26.16
C SER A 266 -37.02 -44.76 26.67
N GLN A 267 -36.94 -45.78 25.80
CA GLN A 267 -36.56 -47.15 26.18
C GLN A 267 -35.06 -47.31 26.46
N LEU A 268 -34.23 -46.37 25.98
CA LEU A 268 -32.78 -46.38 26.20
C LEU A 268 -32.37 -45.79 27.56
N ASN A 269 -33.25 -45.05 28.22
CA ASN A 269 -32.98 -44.50 29.56
C ASN A 269 -32.98 -45.58 30.65
N SER A 270 -33.70 -46.69 30.46
CA SER A 270 -33.74 -47.82 31.41
C SER A 270 -32.52 -48.74 31.32
N CYS A 271 -31.66 -48.57 30.32
CA CYS A 271 -30.44 -49.37 30.14
C CYS A 271 -29.35 -49.08 31.17
N SER A 272 -29.40 -47.95 31.88
CA SER A 272 -28.39 -47.59 32.89
C SER A 272 -28.57 -48.32 34.23
N GLU A 273 -29.67 -49.05 34.45
CA GLU A 273 -30.00 -49.71 35.73
C GLU A 273 -30.06 -51.25 35.64
N VAL A 274 -29.66 -51.83 34.50
CA VAL A 274 -29.75 -53.28 34.24
C VAL A 274 -28.56 -54.03 34.84
N ASN A 275 -28.82 -55.01 35.72
CA ASN A 275 -27.79 -55.80 36.41
C ASN A 275 -27.74 -57.29 35.97
N ASN A 276 -28.49 -57.68 34.94
CA ASN A 276 -28.58 -59.06 34.46
C ASN A 276 -28.03 -59.19 33.02
N ASP A 277 -27.10 -60.12 32.80
CA ASP A 277 -26.40 -60.31 31.51
C ASP A 277 -27.35 -60.50 30.31
N THR A 278 -28.52 -61.12 30.52
CA THR A 278 -29.50 -61.37 29.45
C THR A 278 -30.25 -60.10 29.03
N GLU A 279 -30.50 -59.21 29.98
CA GLU A 279 -31.15 -57.92 29.76
C GLU A 279 -30.17 -56.89 29.20
N VAL A 280 -28.87 -57.00 29.56
CA VAL A 280 -27.79 -56.21 28.95
C VAL A 280 -27.68 -56.51 27.46
N GLN A 281 -27.72 -57.78 27.04
CA GLN A 281 -27.72 -58.15 25.62
C GLN A 281 -28.92 -57.58 24.87
N THR A 282 -30.09 -57.59 25.50
CA THR A 282 -31.32 -57.01 24.93
C THR A 282 -31.18 -55.49 24.79
N CYS A 283 -30.64 -54.82 25.80
CA CYS A 283 -30.36 -53.38 25.74
C CYS A 283 -29.35 -53.01 24.65
N ILE A 284 -28.23 -53.74 24.54
CA ILE A 284 -27.22 -53.52 23.49
C ILE A 284 -27.86 -53.67 22.11
N SER A 285 -28.72 -54.67 21.92
CA SER A 285 -29.44 -54.85 20.65
C SER A 285 -30.40 -53.69 20.34
N SER A 286 -31.05 -53.11 21.35
CA SER A 286 -31.92 -51.94 21.17
C SER A 286 -31.14 -50.65 20.87
N ILE A 287 -29.94 -50.48 21.43
CA ILE A 287 -29.03 -49.38 21.06
C ILE A 287 -28.65 -49.51 19.58
N LEU A 288 -28.27 -50.71 19.16
CA LEU A 288 -27.86 -50.98 17.78
C LEU A 288 -29.01 -50.75 16.79
N ASP A 289 -30.23 -51.16 17.12
CA ASP A 289 -31.42 -50.94 16.29
C ASP A 289 -31.74 -49.44 16.12
N VAL A 290 -31.56 -48.64 17.18
CA VAL A 290 -31.74 -47.17 17.12
C VAL A 290 -30.65 -46.49 16.31
N VAL A 291 -29.41 -46.98 16.39
CA VAL A 291 -28.28 -46.48 15.60
C VAL A 291 -28.43 -46.86 14.11
N ASP A 292 -28.91 -48.07 13.84
CA ASP A 292 -29.20 -48.57 12.49
C ASP A 292 -30.41 -47.85 11.85
N GLY A 293 -31.37 -47.42 12.66
CA GLY A 293 -32.52 -46.60 12.23
C GLY A 293 -32.21 -45.12 11.94
N ILE A 294 -30.96 -44.66 12.08
CA ILE A 294 -30.54 -43.30 11.71
C ILE A 294 -30.38 -43.22 10.18
N ASP A 295 -31.51 -43.14 9.48
CA ASP A 295 -31.53 -42.86 8.05
C ASP A 295 -31.01 -41.44 7.76
N ASN A 296 -30.13 -41.33 6.75
CA ASN A 296 -29.37 -40.13 6.38
C ASN A 296 -28.18 -39.78 7.27
N LEU A 297 -27.42 -40.80 7.70
CA LEU A 297 -25.98 -40.62 7.92
C LEU A 297 -25.33 -40.00 6.65
N PRO A 298 -24.22 -39.26 6.77
CA PRO A 298 -23.52 -38.70 5.60
C PRO A 298 -23.32 -39.79 4.54
N ILE A 299 -23.67 -39.49 3.27
CA ILE A 299 -23.68 -40.45 2.16
C ILE A 299 -22.42 -41.34 2.17
N GLY A 300 -22.62 -42.67 2.24
CA GLY A 300 -21.56 -43.69 2.30
C GLY A 300 -21.31 -44.33 3.67
N TRP A 301 -22.14 -44.01 4.68
CA TRP A 301 -22.09 -44.59 6.04
C TRP A 301 -23.33 -45.46 6.34
N ASN A 302 -23.94 -46.05 5.31
CA ASN A 302 -24.95 -47.08 5.56
C ASN A 302 -24.26 -48.28 6.19
N LEU A 303 -24.67 -48.64 7.41
CA LEU A 303 -24.26 -49.87 8.07
C LEU A 303 -25.05 -51.02 7.43
N SER A 304 -24.66 -51.41 6.21
CA SER A 304 -25.05 -52.69 5.62
C SER A 304 -23.97 -53.73 5.88
#